data_AF-A0A139CX86-F1
#
_entry.id   AF-A0A139CX86-F1
#
_cell.length_a   1.000
_cell.length_b   1.000
_cell.length_c   1.000
_cell.angle_alpha   90.00
_cell.angle_beta   90.00
_cell.angle_gamma   90.00
#
_symmetry.space_group_name_H-M   'P 1'
#
loop_
_entity.id
_entity.type
_entity.pdbx_description
1 polymer ?
#
loop_
_entity_poly.entity_id
_entity_poly.type
_entity_poly.pdbx_seq_one_letter_code
_entity_poly.pdbx_strand_id
1 'polypeptide(L)' 'MINYSRLIYKLKRNLSTFSNKITKNLTKPKSKFFFQVLYGLLENQTVLLSEISRALKEKISLKKTIDRLSRNLKNFDN' A
#
# COMPACT_ATOMS: atom_id res chain seq x y z
N MET A 1 -23.34 19.47 -2.67
CA MET A 1 -22.47 19.11 -1.52
C MET A 1 -21.69 17.86 -1.87
N ILE A 2 -20.36 17.86 -1.75
CA ILE A 2 -19.55 16.65 -2.01
C ILE A 2 -19.74 15.68 -0.85
N ASN A 3 -20.13 14.44 -1.15
CA ASN A 3 -20.17 13.37 -0.16
C ASN A 3 -18.77 12.75 -0.03
N TYR A 4 -18.01 13.21 0.96
CA TYR A 4 -16.63 12.77 1.19
C TYR A 4 -16.52 11.27 1.48
N SER A 5 -17.50 10.67 2.16
CA SER A 5 -17.52 9.22 2.38
C SER A 5 -17.58 8.46 1.06
N ARG A 6 -18.52 8.82 0.18
CA ARG A 6 -18.64 8.21 -1.16
C ARG A 6 -17.40 8.44 -2.00
N LEU A 7 -16.78 9.61 -1.91
CA LEU A 7 -15.53 9.93 -2.60
C LEU A 7 -14.38 9.02 -2.13
N ILE A 8 -14.20 8.85 -0.83
CA ILE A 8 -13.17 7.99 -0.25
C ILE A 8 -13.35 6.54 -0.69
N TYR A 9 -14.59 6.02 -0.69
CA TYR A 9 -14.86 4.67 -1.20
C TYR A 9 -14.50 4.53 -2.68
N LYS A 10 -14.84 5.53 -3.51
CA LYS A 10 -14.50 5.54 -4.94
C LYS A 10 -12.99 5.57 -5.15
N LEU A 11 -12.27 6.40 -4.40
CA LEU A 11 -10.80 6.49 -4.47
C LEU A 11 -10.14 5.16 -4.09
N LYS A 12 -10.55 4.55 -2.97
CA LYS A 12 -10.03 3.23 -2.55
C LYS A 12 -10.27 2.15 -3.59
N ARG A 13 -11.46 2.12 -4.19
CA ARG A 13 -11.79 1.15 -5.25
C ARG A 13 -10.97 1.37 -6.51
N ASN A 14 -10.83 2.63 -6.95
CA ASN A 14 -10.02 2.99 -8.11
C ASN A 14 -8.56 2.61 -7.90
N LEU A 15 -8.01 2.91 -6.72
CA LEU A 15 -6.64 2.58 -6.34
C LEU A 15 -6.40 1.07 -6.35
N SER A 16 -7.30 0.29 -5.73
CA SER A 16 -7.24 -1.17 -5.73
C SER A 16 -7.30 -1.74 -7.15
N THR A 17 -8.19 -1.21 -7.99
CA THR A 17 -8.35 -1.64 -9.38
C THR A 17 -7.11 -1.32 -10.22
N PHE A 18 -6.56 -0.12 -10.06
CA PHE A 18 -5.33 0.31 -10.73
C PHE A 18 -4.15 -0.56 -10.31
N SER A 19 -3.95 -0.74 -9.00
CA SER A 19 -2.91 -1.61 -8.45
C SER A 19 -3.00 -3.03 -9.03
N ASN A 20 -4.20 -3.63 -9.05
CA ASN A 20 -4.38 -4.98 -9.58
C ASN A 20 -4.09 -5.09 -11.09
N LYS A 21 -4.35 -4.03 -11.87
CA LYS A 21 -4.02 -4.01 -13.31
C LYS A 21 -2.52 -4.07 -13.55
N ILE A 22 -1.75 -3.28 -12.80
CA ILE A 22 -0.28 -3.20 -12.97
C ILE A 22 0.46 -4.38 -12.32
N THR A 23 -0.16 -5.05 -11.34
CA THR A 23 0.44 -6.21 -10.65
C THR A 23 -0.11 -7.56 -11.11
N LYS A 24 -0.81 -7.63 -12.26
CA LYS A 24 -1.51 -8.83 -12.73
C LYS A 24 -0.65 -10.11 -12.76
N ASN A 25 0.64 -9.97 -13.10
CA ASN A 25 1.57 -11.09 -13.23
C ASN A 25 2.40 -11.35 -11.95
N LEU A 26 2.14 -10.58 -10.89
CA LEU A 26 2.84 -10.74 -9.62
C LEU A 26 2.11 -11.72 -8.71
N THR A 27 2.87 -12.41 -7.86
CA THR A 27 2.28 -13.23 -6.80
C THR A 27 1.45 -12.37 -5.85
N LYS A 28 0.46 -12.98 -5.18
CA LYS A 28 -0.41 -12.29 -4.22
C LYS A 28 0.35 -11.49 -3.15
N PRO A 29 1.47 -11.98 -2.56
CA PRO A 29 2.29 -11.19 -1.64
C PRO A 29 2.93 -9.96 -2.28
N LYS A 30 3.49 -10.09 -3.50
CA LYS A 30 4.11 -8.99 -4.26
C LYS A 30 3.08 -7.94 -4.67
N SER A 31 1.90 -8.37 -5.14
CA SER A 31 0.78 -7.48 -5.47
C SER A 31 0.27 -6.72 -4.24
N LYS A 32 0.10 -7.40 -3.10
CA LYS A 32 -0.28 -6.76 -1.83
C LYS A 32 0.74 -5.72 -1.39
N PHE A 33 2.03 -6.05 -1.47
CA PHE A 33 3.10 -5.11 -1.14
C PHE A 33 3.04 -3.85 -2.01
N PHE A 34 2.85 -4.01 -3.32
CA PHE A 34 2.76 -2.88 -4.25
C PHE A 34 1.59 -1.95 -3.91
N PHE A 35 0.41 -2.52 -3.60
CA PHE A 35 -0.74 -1.74 -3.14
C PHE A 35 -0.42 -0.95 -1.86
N GLN A 36 0.28 -1.57 -0.90
CA GLN A 36 0.65 -0.92 0.37
C GLN A 36 1.61 0.26 0.15
N VAL A 37 2.61 0.11 -0.71
CA VAL A 37 3.55 1.19 -1.06
C VAL A 37 2.82 2.32 -1.79
N LEU A 38 1.99 1.99 -2.78
CA LEU A 38 1.24 2.97 -3.54
C LEU A 38 0.26 3.75 -2.66
N TYR A 39 -0.42 3.07 -1.73
CA TYR A 39 -1.30 3.70 -0.76
C TYR A 39 -0.53 4.67 0.15
N GLY A 40 0.60 4.23 0.73
CA GLY A 40 1.41 5.09 1.58
C GLY A 40 2.05 6.28 0.86
N LEU A 41 2.43 6.10 -0.41
CA LEU A 41 2.93 7.18 -1.27
C LEU A 41 1.84 8.24 -1.51
N LEU A 42 0.60 7.84 -1.76
CA LEU A 42 -0.50 8.78 -1.96
C LEU A 42 -0.91 9.50 -0.67
N GLU A 43 -0.82 8.85 0.50
CA GLU A 43 -1.18 9.46 1.78
C GLU A 43 -0.11 10.45 2.27
N ASN A 44 1.18 10.07 2.20
CA ASN A 44 2.26 10.80 2.85
C ASN A 44 3.30 11.40 1.87
N GLN A 45 3.16 11.18 0.56
CA GLN A 45 4.07 11.70 -0.48
C GLN A 45 5.55 11.35 -0.24
N THR A 46 5.79 10.19 0.37
CA THR A 46 7.12 9.74 0.78
C THR A 46 7.32 8.27 0.46
N VAL A 47 8.58 7.89 0.26
CA VAL A 47 9.02 6.52 0.03
C VAL A 47 9.51 5.84 1.31
N LEU A 48 9.56 6.55 2.43
CA LEU A 48 10.02 6.01 3.71
C LEU A 48 9.05 4.93 4.21
N LEU A 49 9.58 3.72 4.44
CA LEU A 49 8.78 2.59 4.94
C LEU A 49 8.16 2.87 6.30
N SER A 50 8.77 3.72 7.13
CA SER A 50 8.19 4.15 8.42
C SER A 50 6.88 4.90 8.23
N GLU A 51 6.85 5.82 7.27
CA GLU A 51 5.67 6.65 6.98
C GLU A 51 4.59 5.86 6.25
N ILE A 52 4.98 4.99 5.30
CA ILE A 52 4.06 4.04 4.68
C ILE A 52 3.44 3.13 5.75
N SER A 53 4.24 2.64 6.72
CA SER A 53 3.72 1.80 7.80
C SER A 53 2.71 2.53 8.69
N ARG A 54 2.87 3.84 8.91
CA ARG A 54 1.90 4.67 9.67
C ARG A 54 0.59 4.85 8.91
N ALA A 55 0.66 5.10 7.60
CA ALA A 55 -0.50 5.24 6.73
C ALA A 55 -1.40 3.99 6.76
N LEU A 56 -0.80 2.80 6.80
CA LEU A 56 -1.54 1.53 6.76
C LEU A 56 -2.37 1.23 8.03
N LYS A 57 -2.04 1.85 9.18
CA LYS A 57 -2.76 1.72 10.46
C LYS A 57 -3.05 0.25 10.85
N GLU A 58 -2.09 -0.63 10.64
CA GLU A 58 -2.23 -2.05 10.96
C GLU A 58 -2.20 -2.29 12.48
N LYS A 59 -2.84 -3.37 12.94
CA LYS A 59 -2.92 -3.72 14.37
C LYS A 59 -1.59 -4.24 14.96
N ILE A 60 -0.62 -4.59 14.12
CA ILE A 60 0.69 -5.08 14.56
C ILE A 60 1.63 -3.91 14.89
N SER A 61 2.71 -4.15 15.62
CA SER A 61 3.67 -3.09 15.93
C SER A 61 4.27 -2.47 14.67
N LEU A 62 4.55 -1.16 14.73
CA LEU A 62 5.13 -0.41 13.62
C LEU A 62 6.40 -1.08 13.10
N LYS A 63 7.31 -1.48 14.00
CA LYS A 63 8.55 -2.19 13.65
C LYS A 63 8.28 -3.45 12.83
N LYS A 64 7.32 -4.29 13.24
CA LYS A 64 6.96 -5.51 12.50
C LYS A 64 6.40 -5.20 11.10
N THR A 65 5.66 -4.09 10.96
CA THR A 65 5.15 -3.63 9.65
C THR A 65 6.30 -3.21 8.74
N ILE A 66 7.23 -2.40 9.26
CA ILE A 66 8.44 -1.96 8.54
C ILE A 66 9.27 -3.17 8.11
N ASP A 67 9.55 -4.10 9.02
CA ASP A 67 10.35 -5.30 8.74
C ASP A 67 9.69 -6.18 7.67
N ARG A 68 8.35 -6.31 7.69
CA ARG A 68 7.61 -7.03 6.65
C ARG A 68 7.68 -6.32 5.30
N LEU A 69 7.48 -5.01 5.26
CA LEU A 69 7.59 -4.24 4.01
C LEU A 69 9.01 -4.31 3.44
N SER A 70 10.03 -4.18 4.29
CA SER A 70 11.44 -4.31 3.91
C SER A 70 11.77 -5.69 3.33
N ARG A 71 11.31 -6.78 3.98
CA ARG A 71 11.47 -8.14 3.44
C ARG A 71 10.76 -8.33 2.11
N ASN A 72 9.54 -7.83 1.96
CA ASN A 72 8.82 -7.91 0.70
C ASN A 72 9.52 -7.14 -0.42
N LEU A 73 10.12 -5.97 -0.11
CA LEU A 73 10.91 -5.20 -1.07
C LEU A 73 12.14 -5.97 -1.53
N LYS A 74 12.93 -6.53 -0.60
CA LYS A 74 14.09 -7.36 -0.93
C LYS A 74 13.75 -8.57 -1.82
N ASN A 75 12.54 -9.11 -1.68
CA ASN A 75 12.07 -10.23 -2.50
C ASN A 75 11.73 -9.84 -3.96
N PHE A 76 11.87 -8.57 -4.36
CA PHE A 76 11.78 -8.14 -5.76
C PHE A 76 13.11 -8.21 -6.51
N ASP A 77 14.25 -8.19 -5.80
CA ASP A 77 15.59 -8.15 -6.40
C ASP A 77 16.15 -9.55 -6.73
N ASN A 78 15.33 -10.61 -6.60
CA ASN A 78 15.66 -12.01 -6.91
C ASN A 78 14.81 -12.54 -8.06
#